data_AF-X0T8H6-F1
#
_entry.id   AF-X0T8H6-F1
#
_cell.length_a   1.000
_cell.length_b   1.000
_cell.length_c   1.000
_cell.angle_alpha   90.00
_cell.angle_beta   90.00
_cell.angle_gamma   90.00
#
_symmetry.space_group_name_H-M   'P 1'
#
loop_
_entity.id
_entity.type
_entity.pdbx_description
1 polymer ?
#
loop_
_entity_poly.entity_id
_entity_poly.type
_entity_poly.pdbx_seq_one_letter_code
_entity_poly.pdbx_strand_id
1 'polypeptide(L)'
;MQEKRHLIYEFSDYNMAGSEWTWRYYLEREEDGSFTLRAEQTIDDDDPVYEDEEPWALDPLEGLRSAEDIYDATTYYGAEIIGEVDPSNFIAGITSFNSKLGAQYKRQVERVENDNQADNDDSAPSKMRYIENPNKDQVMRLYGAMDSGGMQVIRRPRHPLPKDQED
;
A
#
# COMPACT_ATOMS: atom_id res chain seq x y z
N MET A 1 1.22 -20.18 18.95
CA MET A 1 -0.08 -19.47 19.01
C MET A 1 -0.44 -19.13 17.57
N GLN A 2 -1.71 -19.23 17.16
CA GLN A 2 -2.09 -18.76 15.82
C GLN A 2 -1.99 -17.22 15.81
N GLU A 3 -1.02 -16.70 15.07
CA GLU A 3 -0.90 -15.28 14.74
C GLU A 3 -2.19 -14.87 14.03
N LYS A 4 -2.99 -14.03 14.69
CA LYS A 4 -4.30 -13.66 14.19
C LYS A 4 -4.13 -12.42 13.31
N ARG A 5 -3.82 -12.64 12.04
CA ARG A 5 -3.85 -11.59 11.01
C ARG A 5 -5.26 -11.01 10.93
N HIS A 6 -5.40 -9.70 11.04
CA HIS A 6 -6.71 -9.03 10.98
C HIS A 6 -6.86 -8.28 9.66
N LEU A 7 -7.84 -8.65 8.85
CA LEU A 7 -8.15 -7.95 7.61
C LEU A 7 -8.60 -6.51 7.93
N ILE A 8 -7.86 -5.52 7.44
CA ILE A 8 -8.16 -4.10 7.67
C ILE A 8 -8.74 -3.41 6.42
N TYR A 9 -8.50 -3.96 5.24
CA TYR A 9 -9.05 -3.44 4.00
C TYR A 9 -8.95 -4.52 2.92
N GLU A 10 -9.96 -4.57 2.04
CA GLU A 10 -9.90 -5.34 0.81
C GLU A 10 -10.47 -4.51 -0.34
N PHE A 11 -9.90 -4.69 -1.53
CA PHE A 11 -10.49 -4.17 -2.74
C PHE A 11 -10.28 -5.18 -3.87
N SER A 12 -11.27 -5.23 -4.77
CA SER A 12 -11.18 -5.99 -6.01
C SER A 12 -11.10 -5.04 -7.19
N ASP A 13 -10.33 -5.43 -8.20
CA ASP A 13 -10.35 -4.80 -9.51
C ASP A 13 -10.43 -5.87 -10.60
N TYR A 14 -10.93 -5.50 -11.77
CA TYR A 14 -11.10 -6.40 -12.91
C TYR A 14 -10.08 -6.06 -13.99
N ASN A 15 -9.36 -7.07 -14.46
CA ASN A 15 -8.53 -6.89 -15.64
C ASN A 15 -9.40 -6.84 -16.92
N MET A 16 -8.84 -6.38 -18.04
CA MET A 16 -9.54 -6.35 -19.34
C MET A 16 -9.88 -7.74 -19.90
N ALA A 17 -9.36 -8.82 -19.30
CA ALA A 17 -9.66 -10.20 -19.66
C ALA A 17 -10.84 -10.80 -18.86
N GLY A 18 -11.39 -10.06 -17.89
CA GLY A 18 -12.53 -10.49 -17.07
C GLY A 18 -12.15 -11.19 -15.76
N SER A 19 -10.86 -11.35 -15.46
CA SER A 19 -10.40 -11.91 -14.18
C SER A 19 -10.45 -10.85 -13.07
N GLU A 20 -10.92 -11.26 -11.90
CA GLU A 20 -10.95 -10.46 -10.69
C GLU A 20 -9.69 -10.70 -9.86
N TRP A 21 -9.00 -9.61 -9.52
CA TRP A 21 -7.89 -9.65 -8.58
C TRP A 21 -8.27 -8.87 -7.32
N THR A 22 -8.13 -9.55 -6.19
CA THR A 22 -8.49 -9.04 -4.87
C THR A 22 -7.23 -8.80 -4.07
N TRP A 23 -6.98 -7.56 -3.64
CA TRP A 23 -5.96 -7.26 -2.66
C TRP A 23 -6.55 -7.22 -1.27
N ARG A 24 -5.85 -7.88 -0.34
CA ARG A 24 -6.20 -7.95 1.07
C ARG A 24 -5.07 -7.41 1.91
N TYR A 25 -5.40 -6.44 2.75
CA TYR A 25 -4.47 -5.80 3.67
C TYR A 25 -4.72 -6.31 5.08
N TYR A 26 -3.67 -6.77 5.73
CA TYR A 26 -3.74 -7.33 7.07
C TYR A 26 -2.87 -6.54 8.04
N LEU A 27 -3.40 -6.34 9.24
CA LEU A 27 -2.65 -5.81 10.36
C LEU A 27 -2.50 -6.89 11.44
N GLU A 28 -1.27 -7.10 11.87
CA GLU A 28 -0.90 -8.03 12.92
C GLU A 28 -0.32 -7.26 14.10
N ARG A 29 -0.57 -7.74 15.32
CA ARG A 29 0.07 -7.20 16.52
C ARG A 29 1.14 -8.18 17.00
N GLU A 30 2.36 -7.68 17.11
CA GLU A 30 3.52 -8.41 17.57
C GLU A 30 3.55 -8.52 19.10
N GLU A 31 4.34 -9.48 19.61
CA GLU A 31 4.50 -9.71 21.05
C GLU A 31 5.11 -8.48 21.77
N ASP A 32 5.98 -7.73 21.10
CA ASP A 32 6.59 -6.51 21.63
C ASP A 32 5.63 -5.30 21.63
N GLY A 33 4.42 -5.50 21.09
CA GLY A 33 3.39 -4.47 20.97
C GLY A 33 3.48 -3.61 19.71
N SER A 34 4.47 -3.84 18.84
CA SER A 34 4.49 -3.29 17.48
C SER A 34 3.47 -3.97 16.57
N PHE A 35 3.38 -3.51 15.33
CA PHE A 35 2.50 -4.04 14.31
C PHE A 35 3.27 -4.37 13.03
N THR A 36 2.74 -5.36 12.32
CA THR A 36 3.18 -5.73 10.98
C THR A 36 2.02 -5.52 10.00
N LEU A 37 2.27 -4.78 8.92
CA LEU A 37 1.33 -4.64 7.81
C LEU A 37 1.72 -5.61 6.69
N ARG A 38 0.74 -6.35 6.17
CA ARG A 38 0.89 -7.24 5.00
C ARG A 38 -0.12 -6.87 3.92
N ALA A 39 0.27 -7.08 2.67
CA ALA A 39 -0.62 -6.98 1.53
C ALA A 39 -0.43 -8.20 0.64
N GLU A 40 -1.54 -8.89 0.35
CA GLU A 40 -1.58 -10.11 -0.44
C GLU A 40 -2.63 -9.96 -1.55
N GLN A 41 -2.30 -10.39 -2.75
CA GLN A 41 -3.18 -10.47 -3.91
C GLN A 41 -3.67 -11.90 -4.06
N THR A 42 -4.98 -12.07 -4.17
CA THR A 42 -5.61 -13.33 -4.57
C THR A 42 -6.32 -13.13 -5.89
N ILE A 43 -6.22 -14.12 -6.78
CA ILE A 43 -6.99 -14.17 -8.01
C ILE A 43 -8.17 -15.10 -7.72
N ASP A 44 -9.37 -14.54 -7.70
CA ASP A 44 -10.60 -15.32 -7.58
C ASP A 44 -11.09 -15.56 -9.01
N ASP A 45 -10.52 -16.56 -9.69
CA ASP A 45 -10.94 -16.96 -11.05
C ASP A 45 -11.36 -18.44 -11.08
N ASP A 46 -12.49 -18.72 -11.74
CA ASP A 46 -12.96 -20.08 -12.07
C ASP A 46 -12.31 -20.57 -13.39
N ASP A 47 -11.51 -19.72 -14.07
CA ASP A 47 -10.81 -20.05 -15.30
C ASP A 47 -9.56 -20.90 -15.01
N PRO A 48 -9.49 -22.16 -15.51
CA PRO A 48 -8.36 -23.05 -15.29
C PRO A 48 -7.03 -22.55 -15.89
N VAL A 49 -7.04 -21.48 -16.69
CA VAL A 49 -5.81 -20.83 -17.18
C VAL A 49 -5.02 -20.17 -16.05
N TYR A 50 -5.67 -19.75 -14.96
CA TYR A 50 -5.05 -19.10 -13.81
C TYR A 50 -4.99 -19.99 -12.56
N GLU A 51 -5.37 -21.27 -12.66
CA GLU A 51 -5.40 -22.24 -11.55
C GLU A 51 -4.02 -22.47 -10.90
N ASP A 52 -2.95 -22.14 -11.64
CA ASP A 52 -1.55 -22.26 -11.20
C ASP A 52 -0.88 -20.89 -10.90
N GLU A 53 -1.59 -19.76 -10.94
CA GLU A 53 -0.97 -18.47 -10.58
C GLU A 53 -0.79 -18.36 -9.06
N GLU A 54 0.47 -18.23 -8.64
CA GLU A 54 0.80 -18.04 -7.23
C GLU A 54 0.30 -16.67 -6.73
N PRO A 55 -0.37 -16.62 -5.56
CA PRO A 55 -0.79 -15.35 -4.98
C PRO A 55 0.42 -14.44 -4.78
N TRP A 56 0.32 -13.22 -5.29
CA TRP A 56 1.39 -12.24 -5.14
C TRP A 56 1.31 -11.59 -3.75
N ALA A 57 2.44 -11.31 -3.12
CA ALA A 57 2.50 -10.64 -1.85
C ALA A 57 3.61 -9.59 -1.86
N LEU A 58 3.36 -8.47 -1.18
CA LEU A 58 4.41 -7.49 -0.89
C LEU A 58 5.21 -7.91 0.33
N ASP A 59 6.47 -7.47 0.39
CA ASP A 59 7.31 -7.66 1.57
C ASP A 59 6.65 -7.00 2.80
N PRO A 60 6.48 -7.73 3.92
CA PRO A 60 5.83 -7.20 5.12
C PRO A 60 6.53 -5.97 5.69
N LEU A 61 5.75 -5.00 6.14
CA LEU A 61 6.25 -3.83 6.86
C LEU A 61 6.12 -4.06 8.36
N GLU A 62 7.24 -4.46 8.97
CA GLU A 62 7.33 -4.82 10.40
C GLU A 62 7.73 -3.62 11.28
N GLY A 63 7.47 -3.73 12.59
CA GLY A 63 7.97 -2.78 13.58
C GLY A 63 7.23 -1.45 13.62
N LEU A 64 6.02 -1.37 13.07
CA LEU A 64 5.16 -0.19 13.12
C LEU A 64 4.69 0.04 14.55
N ARG A 65 4.89 1.22 15.14
CA ARG A 65 4.60 1.48 16.56
C ARG A 65 3.51 2.52 16.78
N SER A 66 3.19 3.30 15.77
CA SER A 66 2.25 4.40 15.86
C SER A 66 1.20 4.34 14.76
N ALA A 67 0.11 5.08 14.95
CA ALA A 67 -0.90 5.26 13.91
C ALA A 67 -0.36 6.02 12.69
N GLU A 68 0.68 6.86 12.89
CA GLU A 68 1.39 7.57 11.83
C GLU A 68 2.24 6.59 11.00
N ASP A 69 2.94 5.66 11.66
CA ASP A 69 3.71 4.61 10.95
C ASP A 69 2.79 3.74 10.09
N ILE A 70 1.59 3.41 10.62
CA ILE A 70 0.60 2.62 9.88
C ILE A 70 0.02 3.43 8.73
N TYR A 71 -0.26 4.72 8.92
CA TYR A 71 -0.68 5.62 7.83
C TYR A 71 0.34 5.62 6.70
N ASP A 72 1.61 5.91 7.01
CA ASP A 72 2.70 5.91 6.03
C ASP A 72 2.83 4.56 5.31
N ALA A 73 2.72 3.45 6.05
CA ALA A 73 2.79 2.10 5.50
C ALA A 73 1.61 1.79 4.54
N THR A 74 0.37 2.16 4.91
CA THR A 74 -0.81 1.96 4.06
C THR A 74 -0.77 2.82 2.81
N THR A 75 -0.29 4.07 2.90
CA THR A 75 -0.09 4.95 1.75
C THR A 75 1.00 4.41 0.82
N TYR A 76 2.10 3.90 1.36
CA TYR A 76 3.16 3.28 0.58
C TYR A 76 2.65 2.06 -0.22
N TYR A 77 1.99 1.10 0.43
CA TYR A 77 1.43 -0.04 -0.30
C TYR A 77 0.34 0.37 -1.30
N GLY A 78 -0.51 1.34 -0.95
CA GLY A 78 -1.51 1.86 -1.87
C GLY A 78 -0.90 2.45 -3.14
N ALA A 79 0.23 3.14 -3.01
CA ALA A 79 0.98 3.69 -4.13
C ALA A 79 1.62 2.61 -5.01
N GLU A 80 2.18 1.55 -4.42
CA GLU A 80 2.80 0.44 -5.15
C GLU A 80 1.78 -0.40 -5.93
N ILE A 81 0.55 -0.54 -5.41
CA ILE A 81 -0.46 -1.48 -5.96
C ILE A 81 -1.40 -0.82 -6.98
N ILE A 82 -2.02 0.32 -6.64
CA ILE A 82 -3.06 0.96 -7.47
C ILE A 82 -2.66 2.39 -7.90
N GLY A 83 -1.52 2.89 -7.43
CA GLY A 83 -1.08 4.27 -7.61
C GLY A 83 -1.57 5.20 -6.50
N GLU A 84 -2.86 5.17 -6.12
CA GLU A 84 -3.38 5.94 -4.97
C GLU A 84 -4.57 5.21 -4.32
N VAL A 85 -4.40 4.73 -3.10
CA VAL A 85 -5.49 4.23 -2.24
C VAL A 85 -5.83 5.33 -1.24
N ASP A 86 -7.10 5.71 -1.16
CA ASP A 86 -7.57 6.64 -0.13
C ASP A 86 -7.33 6.04 1.27
N PRO A 87 -6.46 6.66 2.10
CA PRO A 87 -6.16 6.18 3.44
C PRO A 87 -7.40 6.08 4.35
N SER A 88 -8.47 6.81 4.03
CA SER A 88 -9.74 6.78 4.78
C SER A 88 -10.41 5.40 4.75
N ASN A 89 -10.18 4.62 3.70
CA ASN A 89 -10.74 3.28 3.52
C ASN A 89 -10.29 2.29 4.60
N PHE A 90 -9.11 2.49 5.19
CA PHE A 90 -8.56 1.62 6.23
C PHE A 90 -9.15 1.90 7.63
N ILE A 91 -9.81 3.04 7.84
CA ILE A 91 -10.26 3.49 9.17
C ILE A 91 -11.18 2.45 9.82
N ALA A 92 -12.15 1.92 9.08
CA ALA A 92 -13.13 0.98 9.60
C ALA A 92 -12.46 -0.32 10.05
N GLY A 93 -11.58 -0.88 9.22
CA GLY A 93 -10.85 -2.10 9.54
C GLY A 93 -9.90 -1.94 10.72
N ILE A 94 -9.09 -0.87 10.74
CA ILE A 94 -8.20 -0.58 11.87
C ILE A 94 -9.00 -0.34 13.16
N THR A 95 -10.16 0.33 13.08
CA THR A 95 -11.04 0.53 14.25
C THR A 95 -11.60 -0.79 14.78
N SER A 96 -11.98 -1.71 13.88
CA SER A 96 -12.48 -3.04 14.24
C SER A 96 -11.40 -3.90 14.91
N PHE A 97 -10.14 -3.73 14.48
CA PHE A 97 -8.98 -4.38 15.06
C PHE A 97 -8.64 -3.81 16.44
N ASN A 98 -8.54 -2.48 16.53
CA ASN A 98 -8.22 -1.75 17.74
C ASN A 98 -8.80 -0.33 17.69
N SER A 99 -9.86 -0.09 18.48
CA SER A 99 -10.60 1.17 18.45
C SER A 99 -9.77 2.40 18.81
N LYS A 100 -8.78 2.27 19.71
CA LYS A 100 -7.88 3.37 20.07
C LYS A 100 -6.94 3.69 18.91
N LEU A 101 -6.41 2.65 18.25
CA LEU A 101 -5.54 2.80 17.09
C LEU A 101 -6.30 3.41 15.92
N GLY A 102 -7.52 2.94 15.64
CA GLY A 102 -8.38 3.50 14.60
C GLY A 102 -8.72 4.97 14.82
N ALA A 103 -8.98 5.38 16.06
CA ALA A 103 -9.19 6.79 16.40
C ALA A 103 -7.93 7.65 16.21
N GLN A 104 -6.75 7.12 16.47
CA GLN A 104 -5.47 7.81 16.22
C GLN A 104 -5.18 7.91 14.72
N TYR A 105 -5.39 6.83 13.99
CA TYR A 105 -5.22 6.77 12.54
C TYR A 105 -6.14 7.75 11.82
N LYS A 106 -7.43 7.79 12.20
CA LYS A 106 -8.38 8.78 11.67
C LYS A 106 -7.90 10.22 11.87
N ARG A 107 -7.37 10.57 13.04
CA ARG A 107 -6.80 11.91 13.28
C ARG A 107 -5.60 12.21 12.39
N GLN A 108 -4.79 11.20 12.08
CA GLN A 108 -3.66 11.37 11.16
C GLN A 108 -4.16 11.67 9.74
N VAL A 109 -5.16 10.93 9.26
CA VAL A 109 -5.81 11.20 7.96
C VAL A 109 -6.33 12.64 7.91
N GLU A 110 -7.15 13.04 8.90
CA GLU A 110 -7.72 14.39 9.00
C GLU A 110 -6.63 15.47 9.07
N ARG A 111 -5.52 15.22 9.77
CA ARG A 111 -4.41 16.18 9.88
C ARG A 111 -3.76 16.43 8.52
N VAL A 112 -3.43 15.37 7.78
CA VAL A 112 -2.80 15.49 6.46
C VAL A 112 -3.73 16.17 5.46
N GLU A 113 -5.03 15.85 5.48
CA GLU A 113 -6.03 16.52 4.64
C GLU A 113 -6.11 18.03 4.93
N ASN A 114 -6.11 18.42 6.20
CA ASN A 114 -6.15 19.83 6.60
C ASN A 114 -4.86 20.57 6.23
N ASP A 115 -3.70 19.93 6.41
CA ASP A 115 -2.41 20.50 6.02
C ASP A 115 -2.36 20.74 4.48
N ASN A 116 -2.89 19.80 3.69
CA ASN A 116 -2.99 19.94 2.23
C ASN A 116 -4.00 21.02 1.77
N GLN A 117 -5.04 21.29 2.56
CA GLN A 117 -6.00 22.37 2.27
C GLN A 117 -5.44 23.75 2.60
N ALA A 118 -4.66 23.88 3.68
CA ALA A 118 -4.02 25.12 4.09
C ALA A 118 -2.98 25.62 3.06
N ASP A 119 -2.34 24.72 2.32
CA ASP A 119 -1.37 25.06 1.27
C ASP A 119 -2.03 25.54 -0.05
N ASN A 120 -3.36 25.37 -0.20
CA ASN A 120 -4.11 25.79 -1.39
C ASN A 120 -4.83 27.14 -1.25
N ASP A 121 -4.85 27.73 -0.04
CA ASP A 121 -5.49 29.02 0.24
C ASP A 121 -4.41 30.09 0.54
N ASP A 122 -4.10 30.87 -0.50
CA ASP A 122 -3.40 32.18 -0.49
C ASP A 122 -1.85 32.24 -0.51
N SER A 123 -1.31 32.64 -1.67
CA SER A 123 -0.13 33.53 -1.81
C SER A 123 1.20 33.14 -1.12
N ALA A 124 1.88 32.06 -1.54
CA ALA A 124 3.35 31.91 -1.37
C ALA A 124 3.97 30.90 -2.37
N PRO A 125 5.23 31.09 -2.83
CA PRO A 125 5.86 30.13 -3.71
C PRO A 125 6.07 28.79 -2.99
N SER A 126 5.49 27.76 -3.61
CA SER A 126 5.48 26.35 -3.21
C SER A 126 6.83 25.90 -2.63
N LYS A 127 6.89 25.77 -1.31
CA LYS A 127 7.88 24.91 -0.67
C LYS A 127 7.25 23.53 -0.62
N MET A 128 7.50 22.74 -1.65
CA MET A 128 7.38 21.29 -1.59
C MET A 128 8.24 20.82 -0.40
N ARG A 129 7.64 20.75 0.79
CA ARG A 129 8.28 20.16 1.96
C ARG A 129 8.26 18.67 1.70
N TYR A 130 9.36 18.18 1.12
CA TYR A 130 9.79 16.83 1.39
C TYR A 130 9.74 16.67 2.91
N ILE A 131 8.81 15.87 3.40
CA ILE A 131 8.83 15.42 4.78
C ILE A 131 10.13 14.62 4.89
N GLU A 132 11.19 15.27 5.35
CA GLU A 132 12.37 14.58 5.85
C GLU A 132 11.92 13.84 7.10
N ASN A 133 11.47 12.62 6.89
CA ASN A 133 11.20 11.66 7.95
C ASN A 133 12.46 11.61 8.83
N PRO A 134 12.38 11.85 10.17
CA PRO A 134 13.54 11.71 11.04
C PRO A 134 14.08 10.27 11.09
N ASN A 135 13.34 9.31 10.50
CA ASN A 135 13.76 7.93 10.29
C ASN A 135 14.15 7.61 8.83
N LYS A 136 14.27 8.61 7.96
CA LYS A 136 14.74 8.45 6.57
C LYS A 136 16.13 7.80 6.53
N ASP A 137 16.95 7.98 7.56
CA ASP A 137 18.25 7.31 7.69
C ASP A 137 18.13 5.82 8.06
N GLN A 138 17.08 5.36 8.74
CA GLN A 138 16.86 3.91 8.95
C GLN A 138 16.27 3.26 7.70
N VAL A 139 15.31 3.93 7.06
CA VAL A 139 14.71 3.47 5.79
C VAL A 139 15.77 3.51 4.66
N MET A 140 16.62 4.54 4.58
CA MET A 140 17.71 4.62 3.60
C MET A 140 18.91 3.76 3.95
N ARG A 141 19.19 3.42 5.21
CA ARG A 141 20.28 2.45 5.54
C ARG A 141 19.93 1.02 5.20
N LEU A 142 18.65 0.66 5.13
CA LEU A 142 18.19 -0.62 4.57
C LEU A 142 18.39 -0.69 3.05
N TYR A 143 18.40 0.45 2.34
CA TYR A 143 18.43 0.49 0.87
C TYR A 143 19.63 1.26 0.26
N GLY A 144 20.57 1.74 1.07
CA GLY A 144 21.73 2.57 0.66
C GLY A 144 22.96 1.78 0.19
N ALA A 145 22.79 0.54 -0.23
CA ALA A 145 23.85 -0.29 -0.81
C ALA A 145 23.58 -0.67 -2.28
N MET A 146 22.75 0.09 -3.00
CA MET A 146 22.64 -0.03 -4.45
C MET A 146 23.24 1.20 -5.12
N ASP A 147 24.40 0.93 -5.71
CA ASP A 147 25.24 1.84 -6.46
C ASP A 147 24.48 2.56 -7.57
N SER A 148 24.83 3.83 -7.73
CA SER A 148 24.46 4.75 -8.79
C SER A 148 24.64 4.18 -10.20
N GLY A 149 23.62 3.53 -10.72
CA GLY A 149 23.47 3.17 -12.13
C GLY A 149 22.05 3.49 -12.59
N GLY A 150 21.89 4.42 -13.53
CA GLY A 150 20.61 5.04 -13.88
C GLY A 150 19.45 4.06 -14.07
N MET A 151 18.38 4.24 -13.29
CA MET A 151 17.11 3.53 -13.48
C MET A 151 16.42 4.07 -14.72
N GLN A 152 16.53 3.30 -15.81
CA GLN A 152 15.53 3.34 -16.86
C GLN A 152 14.19 2.89 -16.29
N VAL A 153 13.16 3.67 -16.56
CA VAL A 153 11.76 3.28 -16.37
C VAL A 153 11.54 2.02 -17.21
N ILE A 154 11.44 0.86 -16.57
CA ILE A 154 11.00 -0.37 -17.22
C ILE A 154 9.51 -0.21 -17.49
N ARG A 155 9.18 0.45 -18.60
CA ARG A 155 7.87 0.32 -19.22
C ARG A 155 7.74 -1.16 -19.60
N ARG A 156 6.77 -1.86 -19.03
CA ARG A 156 6.44 -3.24 -19.47
C ARG A 156 6.39 -3.26 -21.01
N PRO A 157 7.02 -4.24 -21.68
CA PRO A 157 6.84 -4.42 -23.11
C PRO A 157 5.35 -4.65 -23.36
N ARG A 158 4.75 -3.87 -24.26
CA ARG A 158 3.46 -4.20 -24.84
C ARG A 158 3.62 -5.58 -25.47
N HIS A 159 2.99 -6.60 -24.88
CA HIS A 159 2.89 -7.89 -25.52
C HIS A 159 2.21 -7.68 -26.89
N PRO A 160 2.80 -8.13 -28.01
CA PRO A 160 2.17 -7.99 -29.30
C PRO A 160 0.86 -8.76 -29.32
N LEU A 161 -0.18 -8.10 -29.81
CA LEU A 161 -1.46 -8.73 -30.16
C LEU A 161 -1.17 -9.95 -31.06
N PRO A 162 -1.86 -11.09 -30.86
CA PRO A 162 -1.78 -12.19 -31.80
C PRO A 162 -2.25 -11.70 -33.17
N LYS A 163 -1.31 -11.68 -34.13
CA LYS A 163 -1.64 -11.70 -35.55
C LYS A 163 -2.09 -13.11 -35.83
N ASP A 164 -3.37 -13.27 -36.19
CA ASP A 164 -3.89 -14.28 -37.12
C ASP A 164 -5.41 -14.39 -36.90
N GLN A 165 -6.16 -13.46 -37.49
CA GLN A 165 -7.52 -13.68 -38.00
C GLN A 165 -7.72 -12.77 -39.23
N GLU A 166 -6.95 -13.04 -40.28
CA GLU A 166 -7.41 -12.86 -41.66
C GLU A 166 -7.49 -14.26 -42.28
N ASP A 167 -8.69 -14.82 -42.28
CA ASP A 167 -9.29 -15.55 -43.42
C ASP A 167 -10.79 -15.77 -43.17
#